data_AF-A0A9R1LCZ3-F1
#
_entry.id   AF-A0A9R1LCZ3-F1
#
_cell.length_a   1.000
_cell.length_b   1.000
_cell.length_c   1.000
_cell.angle_alpha   90.00
_cell.angle_beta   90.00
_cell.angle_gamma   90.00
#
_symmetry.space_group_name_H-M   'P 1'
#
loop_
_entity.id
_entity.type
_entity.pdbx_description
1 polymer ?
#
loop_
_entity_poly.entity_id
_entity_poly.type
_entity_poly.pdbx_seq_one_letter_code
_entity_poly.pdbx_strand_id
1 'polypeptide(L)'
;MGMHGGTSWRRRTQEAVAVVLALATLGAIAAAVEQHQHETTSKVAGGNAADVSWTEASGVNVTAICSSTPYPGACRTALSSSASRAAKDPFAASVQFAMARAASARVLARNLSSAHRSRAVLPPSGMDDCAELLDISHGQLGDALAAGSAHDATTWLSAALTNQGTCADSLDAVPASSGREGVRRRVGALAEFIGTALALHAILKGGSATPPPSATPTQSSTPSNRAFPSWVSDHDRKLLESAAGGMTPDAVVALDGSGTHRSIGEAIAAVTAAAMAPVGSSKAGVGAARKVIYVKAGRYKETVRISRRQRNVMLMGNGKGKTVIVGNRSAADGYTTYASATVAAMGSGFIAKGLTIINDAGPRKGQAVALRVGGDLSVVYQCDIEAYQDTLHTHSNRQFYTEDSISGTVDFIFATLRWSSKTVTSVPGSTRSARRT
;
A
#
# COMPACT_ATOMS: atom_id res chain seq x y z
N MET A 1 43.03 53.36 -4.93
CA MET A 1 41.86 52.64 -5.47
C MET A 1 42.15 51.14 -5.42
N GLY A 2 41.51 50.43 -4.49
CA GLY A 2 41.84 49.04 -4.14
C GLY A 2 41.15 48.01 -5.03
N MET A 3 41.94 47.05 -5.51
CA MET A 3 41.51 45.83 -6.19
C MET A 3 40.91 44.83 -5.18
N HIS A 4 39.60 44.57 -5.26
CA HIS A 4 38.97 43.39 -4.64
C HIS A 4 37.90 42.82 -5.58
N GLY A 5 38.30 41.96 -6.53
CA GLY A 5 37.37 41.28 -7.43
C GLY A 5 37.78 39.87 -7.88
N GLY A 6 39.01 39.43 -7.61
CA GLY A 6 39.56 38.21 -8.21
C GLY A 6 39.24 36.89 -7.50
N THR A 7 38.82 36.90 -6.23
CA THR A 7 38.69 35.69 -5.39
C THR A 7 37.31 35.03 -5.45
N SER A 8 36.25 35.81 -5.67
CA SER A 8 34.86 35.32 -5.77
C SER A 8 34.61 34.52 -7.06
N TRP A 9 35.14 35.00 -8.19
CA TRP A 9 34.93 34.37 -9.50
C TRP A 9 35.64 33.01 -9.60
N ARG A 10 36.89 32.92 -9.11
CA ARG A 10 37.67 31.68 -9.11
C ARG A 10 37.05 30.56 -8.27
N ARG A 11 36.43 30.88 -7.12
CA ARG A 11 35.70 29.88 -6.30
C ARG A 11 34.43 29.39 -6.98
N ARG A 12 33.64 30.28 -7.59
CA ARG A 12 32.41 29.89 -8.31
C ARG A 12 32.71 29.07 -9.56
N THR A 13 33.81 29.36 -10.26
CA THR A 13 34.25 28.54 -11.40
C THR A 13 34.80 27.18 -10.95
N GLN A 14 35.48 27.09 -9.80
CA GLN A 14 35.95 25.81 -9.26
C GLN A 14 34.81 24.91 -8.76
N GLU A 15 33.79 25.48 -8.12
CA GLU A 15 32.59 24.73 -7.69
C GLU A 15 31.77 24.25 -8.90
N ALA A 16 31.62 25.07 -9.93
CA ALA A 16 30.91 24.69 -11.16
C ALA A 16 31.64 23.57 -11.92
N VAL A 17 32.98 23.64 -12.02
CA VAL A 17 33.80 22.59 -12.69
C VAL A 17 33.76 21.28 -11.90
N ALA A 18 33.77 21.33 -10.56
CA ALA A 18 33.65 20.14 -9.71
C ALA A 18 32.28 19.45 -9.84
N VAL A 19 31.19 20.22 -9.95
CA VAL A 19 29.83 19.67 -10.16
C VAL A 19 29.69 19.07 -11.56
N VAL A 20 30.25 19.71 -12.60
CA VAL A 20 30.24 19.17 -13.97
C VAL A 20 31.07 17.88 -14.08
N LEU A 21 32.23 17.80 -13.43
CA LEU A 21 33.04 16.57 -13.36
C LEU A 21 32.36 15.44 -12.55
N ALA A 22 31.64 15.77 -11.47
CA ALA A 22 30.87 14.79 -10.70
C ALA A 22 29.64 14.25 -11.47
N LEU A 23 28.98 15.09 -12.26
CA LEU A 23 27.88 14.67 -13.13
C LEU A 23 28.38 13.88 -14.35
N ALA A 24 29.55 14.21 -14.89
CA ALA A 24 30.18 13.45 -15.99
C ALA A 24 30.64 12.05 -15.53
N THR A 25 31.14 11.91 -14.30
CA THR A 25 31.53 10.59 -13.76
C THR A 25 30.33 9.72 -13.41
N LEU A 26 29.24 10.29 -12.89
CA LEU A 26 27.97 9.56 -12.71
C LEU A 26 27.32 9.16 -14.04
N GLY A 27 27.40 10.04 -15.06
CA GLY A 27 26.95 9.73 -16.42
C GLY A 27 27.76 8.61 -17.08
N ALA A 28 29.08 8.58 -16.88
CA ALA A 28 29.96 7.52 -17.37
C ALA A 28 29.72 6.18 -16.65
N ILE A 29 29.42 6.18 -15.35
CA ILE A 29 29.08 4.95 -14.60
C ILE A 29 27.70 4.43 -15.03
N ALA A 30 26.72 5.29 -15.28
CA ALA A 30 25.41 4.89 -15.79
C ALA A 30 25.50 4.34 -17.23
N ALA A 31 26.27 4.98 -18.10
CA ALA A 31 26.52 4.51 -19.47
C ALA A 31 27.34 3.21 -19.50
N ALA A 32 28.28 3.01 -18.57
CA ALA A 32 29.03 1.75 -18.44
C ALA A 32 28.13 0.59 -17.94
N VAL A 33 27.16 0.85 -17.06
CA VAL A 33 26.17 -0.15 -16.63
C VAL A 33 25.20 -0.50 -17.78
N GLU A 34 24.90 0.45 -18.67
CA GLU A 34 23.99 0.26 -19.80
C GLU A 34 24.70 -0.40 -21.02
N GLN A 35 25.99 -0.09 -21.27
CA GLN A 35 26.82 -0.79 -22.27
C GLN A 35 27.12 -2.24 -21.86
N HIS A 36 27.30 -2.52 -20.56
CA HIS A 36 27.49 -3.90 -20.09
C HIS A 36 26.22 -4.76 -20.23
N GLN A 37 25.03 -4.15 -20.36
CA GLN A 37 23.77 -4.83 -20.68
C GLN A 37 23.52 -4.97 -22.20
N HIS A 38 24.08 -4.08 -23.03
CA HIS A 38 23.91 -4.12 -24.47
C HIS A 38 24.88 -5.08 -25.20
N GLU A 39 26.07 -5.33 -24.66
CA GLU A 39 27.02 -6.29 -25.26
C GLU A 39 26.66 -7.78 -25.07
N THR A 40 25.61 -8.10 -24.29
CA THR A 40 25.12 -9.48 -24.13
C THR A 40 23.93 -9.85 -25.02
N THR A 41 23.61 -9.03 -26.05
CA THR A 41 22.49 -9.33 -26.99
C THR A 41 22.90 -9.55 -28.45
N SER A 42 24.18 -9.78 -28.75
CA SER A 42 24.57 -10.28 -30.07
C SER A 42 25.71 -11.28 -29.97
N LYS A 43 25.51 -12.47 -30.52
CA LYS A 43 26.36 -13.69 -30.48
C LYS A 43 26.20 -14.61 -29.26
N VAL A 44 25.11 -15.37 -29.24
CA VAL A 44 25.17 -16.80 -28.88
C VAL A 44 24.30 -17.57 -29.87
N ALA A 45 24.88 -17.93 -31.00
CA ALA A 45 24.51 -19.13 -31.72
C ALA A 45 25.53 -20.19 -31.29
N GLY A 46 25.07 -21.22 -30.57
CA GLY A 46 25.88 -22.39 -30.18
C GLY A 46 26.81 -22.15 -28.99
N GLY A 47 26.36 -22.48 -27.78
CA GLY A 47 27.20 -22.56 -26.59
C GLY A 47 26.37 -22.56 -25.31
N ASN A 48 26.43 -23.65 -24.54
CA ASN A 48 25.63 -23.92 -23.35
C ASN A 48 25.50 -22.70 -22.43
N ALA A 49 24.25 -22.28 -22.21
CA ALA A 49 23.90 -21.33 -21.18
C ALA A 49 24.40 -21.84 -19.83
N ALA A 50 25.00 -20.94 -19.06
CA ALA A 50 25.33 -21.15 -17.65
C ALA A 50 24.01 -21.34 -16.85
N ASP A 51 23.50 -22.56 -16.88
CA ASP A 51 22.27 -23.03 -16.21
C ASP A 51 22.64 -23.73 -14.88
N VAL A 52 23.51 -23.11 -14.09
CA VAL A 52 24.10 -23.77 -12.89
C VAL A 52 24.27 -22.79 -11.73
N SER A 53 23.16 -22.46 -11.06
CA SER A 53 23.24 -21.79 -9.74
C SER A 53 22.29 -22.36 -8.69
N TRP A 54 21.25 -23.09 -9.07
CA TRP A 54 20.33 -23.78 -8.14
C TRP A 54 20.23 -25.29 -8.34
N THR A 55 20.57 -25.75 -9.54
CA THR A 55 20.50 -27.15 -9.97
C THR A 55 21.40 -28.05 -9.13
N GLU A 56 22.60 -27.58 -8.75
CA GLU A 56 23.56 -28.37 -7.97
C GLU A 56 23.42 -28.21 -6.44
N ALA A 57 22.89 -27.08 -5.94
CA ALA A 57 22.85 -26.79 -4.50
C ALA A 57 21.52 -27.20 -3.81
N SER A 58 20.43 -27.44 -4.54
CA SER A 58 19.10 -27.67 -3.94
C SER A 58 18.24 -28.73 -4.64
N GLY A 59 18.71 -29.35 -5.71
CA GLY A 59 17.93 -30.34 -6.48
C GLY A 59 16.71 -29.77 -7.20
N VAL A 60 16.58 -28.44 -7.31
CA VAL A 60 15.44 -27.78 -7.97
C VAL A 60 15.75 -27.58 -9.45
N ASN A 61 14.94 -28.20 -10.32
CA ASN A 61 14.96 -27.94 -11.76
C ASN A 61 14.27 -26.60 -12.06
N VAL A 62 15.06 -25.54 -12.20
CA VAL A 62 14.60 -24.16 -12.44
C VAL A 62 13.71 -24.06 -13.69
N THR A 63 14.09 -24.75 -14.77
CA THR A 63 13.34 -24.73 -16.02
C THR A 63 11.94 -25.34 -15.84
N ALA A 64 11.86 -26.49 -15.16
CA ALA A 64 10.59 -27.18 -14.91
C ALA A 64 9.67 -26.43 -13.93
N ILE A 65 10.22 -25.85 -12.85
CA ILE A 65 9.39 -25.09 -11.90
C ILE A 65 8.87 -23.79 -12.53
N CYS A 66 9.69 -23.12 -13.35
CA CYS A 66 9.31 -21.87 -14.00
C CYS A 66 8.28 -22.05 -15.13
N SER A 67 8.24 -23.20 -15.82
CA SER A 67 7.19 -23.48 -16.81
C SER A 67 5.79 -23.56 -16.20
N SER A 68 5.69 -23.83 -14.90
CA SER A 68 4.42 -23.90 -14.15
C SER A 68 4.00 -22.55 -13.55
N THR A 69 4.73 -21.47 -13.85
CA THR A 69 4.40 -20.11 -13.40
C THR A 69 3.74 -19.31 -14.53
N PRO A 70 2.89 -18.31 -14.23
CA PRO A 70 2.26 -17.46 -15.24
C PRO A 70 3.28 -16.62 -16.03
N TYR A 71 4.49 -16.42 -15.50
CA TYR A 71 5.55 -15.63 -16.12
C TYR A 71 6.88 -16.40 -16.14
N PRO A 72 7.05 -17.39 -17.04
CA PRO A 72 8.25 -18.23 -17.05
C PRO A 72 9.56 -17.45 -17.26
N GLY A 73 9.51 -16.37 -18.05
CA GLY A 73 10.65 -15.47 -18.25
C GLY A 73 11.07 -14.76 -16.96
N ALA A 74 10.11 -14.11 -16.29
CA ALA A 74 10.33 -13.44 -15.01
C ALA A 74 10.84 -14.41 -13.93
N CYS A 75 10.32 -15.64 -13.92
CA CYS A 75 10.78 -16.71 -13.03
C CYS A 75 12.25 -17.07 -13.25
N ARG A 76 12.65 -17.36 -14.49
CA ARG A 76 14.06 -17.68 -14.79
C ARG A 76 14.98 -16.52 -14.44
N THR A 77 14.58 -15.29 -14.73
CA THR A 77 15.36 -14.08 -14.37
C THR A 77 15.52 -13.96 -12.85
N ALA A 78 14.46 -14.16 -12.08
CA ALA A 78 14.53 -14.06 -10.62
C ALA A 78 15.43 -15.15 -10.02
N LEU A 79 15.30 -16.41 -10.49
CA LEU A 79 16.05 -17.55 -9.95
C LEU A 79 17.51 -17.59 -10.43
N SER A 80 17.85 -17.01 -11.57
CA SER A 80 19.26 -16.88 -12.03
C SER A 80 19.99 -15.68 -11.43
N SER A 81 19.30 -14.78 -10.70
CA SER A 81 19.88 -13.57 -10.14
C SER A 81 20.82 -13.83 -8.95
N SER A 82 21.68 -12.87 -8.61
CA SER A 82 22.54 -12.97 -7.42
C SER A 82 21.76 -13.07 -6.09
N ALA A 83 20.54 -12.51 -6.02
CA ALA A 83 19.66 -12.61 -4.86
C ALA A 83 19.29 -14.07 -4.55
N SER A 84 19.31 -14.92 -5.57
CA SER A 84 18.96 -16.31 -5.44
C SER A 84 20.06 -17.10 -4.69
N ARG A 85 21.34 -16.74 -4.86
CA ARG A 85 22.46 -17.43 -4.18
C ARG A 85 22.41 -17.39 -2.66
N ALA A 86 21.70 -16.43 -2.08
CA ALA A 86 21.56 -16.25 -0.62
C ALA A 86 20.19 -16.69 -0.09
N ALA A 87 19.26 -17.07 -0.97
CA ALA A 87 17.91 -17.46 -0.58
C ALA A 87 17.85 -18.92 -0.13
N LYS A 88 16.84 -19.26 0.67
CA LYS A 88 16.66 -20.62 1.20
C LYS A 88 15.92 -21.55 0.23
N ASP A 89 15.06 -20.98 -0.60
CA ASP A 89 14.21 -21.69 -1.54
C ASP A 89 13.82 -20.78 -2.73
N PRO A 90 13.25 -21.33 -3.82
CA PRO A 90 12.85 -20.55 -4.99
C PRO A 90 11.81 -19.46 -4.71
N PHE A 91 10.90 -19.66 -3.75
CA PHE A 91 9.93 -18.63 -3.36
C PHE A 91 10.64 -17.44 -2.72
N ALA A 92 11.51 -17.70 -1.74
CA ALA A 92 12.28 -16.68 -1.05
C ALA A 92 13.17 -15.89 -2.02
N ALA A 93 13.81 -16.58 -2.97
CA ALA A 93 14.62 -15.95 -4.02
C ALA A 93 13.78 -15.00 -4.89
N SER A 94 12.60 -15.45 -5.32
CA SER A 94 11.70 -14.65 -6.14
C SER A 94 11.17 -13.42 -5.40
N VAL A 95 10.81 -13.55 -4.11
CA VAL A 95 10.38 -12.41 -3.31
C VAL A 95 11.52 -11.41 -3.08
N GLN A 96 12.73 -11.87 -2.75
CA GLN A 96 13.88 -10.98 -2.57
C GLN A 96 14.23 -10.23 -3.86
N PHE A 97 14.14 -10.90 -5.01
CA PHE A 97 14.30 -10.26 -6.31
C PHE A 97 13.23 -9.19 -6.55
N ALA A 98 11.96 -9.51 -6.28
CA ALA A 98 10.86 -8.55 -6.38
C ALA A 98 11.05 -7.35 -5.43
N MET A 99 11.58 -7.55 -4.22
CA MET A 99 11.91 -6.46 -3.29
C MET A 99 12.98 -5.52 -3.87
N ALA A 100 14.04 -6.06 -4.46
CA ALA A 100 15.06 -5.24 -5.12
C ALA A 100 14.47 -4.44 -6.30
N ARG A 101 13.55 -5.05 -7.06
CA ARG A 101 12.83 -4.36 -8.15
C ARG A 101 11.90 -3.26 -7.62
N ALA A 102 11.17 -3.52 -6.54
CA ALA A 102 10.33 -2.53 -5.86
C ALA A 102 11.16 -1.37 -5.32
N ALA A 103 12.30 -1.65 -4.68
CA ALA A 103 13.21 -0.62 -4.18
C ALA A 103 13.74 0.27 -5.31
N SER A 104 14.09 -0.31 -6.45
CA SER A 104 14.55 0.44 -7.62
C SER A 104 13.43 1.29 -8.24
N ALA A 105 12.22 0.75 -8.38
CA ALA A 105 11.07 1.48 -8.90
C ALA A 105 10.67 2.66 -7.99
N ARG A 106 10.68 2.45 -6.66
CA ARG A 106 10.30 3.49 -5.69
C ARG A 106 11.24 4.69 -5.76
N VAL A 107 12.55 4.47 -5.94
CA VAL A 107 13.55 5.55 -5.98
C VAL A 107 13.31 6.41 -7.21
N LEU A 108 13.04 5.78 -8.36
CA LEU A 108 12.68 6.49 -9.58
C LEU A 108 11.41 7.31 -9.39
N ALA A 109 10.32 6.69 -8.90
CA ALA A 109 9.05 7.37 -8.68
C ALA A 109 9.22 8.59 -7.75
N ARG A 110 9.93 8.43 -6.62
CA ARG A 110 10.17 9.53 -5.68
C ARG A 110 10.99 10.67 -6.26
N ASN A 111 12.04 10.36 -7.01
CA ASN A 111 12.88 11.40 -7.65
C ASN A 111 12.07 12.22 -8.66
N LEU A 112 11.15 11.57 -9.38
CA LEU A 112 10.25 12.25 -10.31
C LEU A 112 9.17 13.06 -9.56
N SER A 113 8.64 12.53 -8.45
CA SER A 113 7.71 13.25 -7.58
C SER A 113 8.32 14.49 -6.92
N SER A 114 9.57 14.41 -6.43
CA SER A 114 10.25 15.55 -5.79
C SER A 114 10.56 16.66 -6.79
N ALA A 115 10.96 16.30 -8.03
CA ALA A 115 11.14 17.24 -9.12
C ALA A 115 9.83 18.00 -9.44
N HIS A 116 8.67 17.35 -9.31
CA HIS A 116 7.37 17.99 -9.53
C HIS A 116 6.96 18.94 -8.39
N ARG A 117 7.19 18.56 -7.12
CA ARG A 117 6.87 19.38 -5.93
C ARG A 117 7.61 20.71 -5.88
N SER A 118 8.80 20.80 -6.47
CA SER A 118 9.55 22.05 -6.56
C SER A 118 8.96 23.09 -7.53
N ARG A 119 7.94 22.71 -8.32
CA ARG A 119 7.42 23.52 -9.43
C ARG A 119 5.98 24.03 -9.28
N ALA A 120 5.15 23.51 -8.38
CA ALA A 120 3.78 24.03 -8.19
C ALA A 120 3.07 23.53 -6.91
N VAL A 121 2.05 24.29 -6.48
CA VAL A 121 1.02 23.89 -5.50
C VAL A 121 -0.08 23.11 -6.23
N LEU A 122 0.23 21.89 -6.67
CA LEU A 122 -0.72 21.02 -7.39
C LEU A 122 -1.16 19.83 -6.50
N PRO A 123 -2.32 19.21 -6.81
CA PRO A 123 -2.70 17.91 -6.24
C PRO A 123 -1.56 16.88 -6.35
N PRO A 124 -1.49 15.88 -5.45
CA PRO A 124 -0.53 14.80 -5.58
C PRO A 124 -0.61 14.16 -6.96
N SER A 125 0.56 13.98 -7.58
CA SER A 125 0.64 13.35 -8.89
C SER A 125 0.45 11.83 -8.76
N GLY A 126 0.07 11.16 -9.84
CA GLY A 126 0.10 9.69 -9.89
C GLY A 126 1.47 9.09 -9.53
N MET A 127 2.56 9.86 -9.66
CA MET A 127 3.89 9.46 -9.19
C MET A 127 3.99 9.40 -7.67
N ASP A 128 3.35 10.34 -6.96
CA ASP A 128 3.32 10.34 -5.49
C ASP A 128 2.57 9.10 -4.97
N ASP A 129 1.44 8.77 -5.59
CA ASP A 129 0.69 7.55 -5.26
C ASP A 129 1.52 6.29 -5.53
N CYS A 130 2.16 6.22 -6.70
CA CYS A 130 3.06 5.13 -7.04
C CYS A 130 4.23 4.98 -6.06
N ALA A 131 4.84 6.08 -5.64
CA ALA A 131 5.93 6.05 -4.69
C ALA A 131 5.48 5.47 -3.34
N GLU A 132 4.31 5.87 -2.84
CA GLU A 132 3.71 5.31 -1.62
C GLU A 132 3.39 3.83 -1.79
N LEU A 133 2.71 3.46 -2.88
CA LEU A 133 2.32 2.08 -3.19
C LEU A 133 3.52 1.14 -3.33
N LEU A 134 4.62 1.60 -3.93
CA LEU A 134 5.86 0.84 -4.05
C LEU A 134 6.57 0.65 -2.70
N ASP A 135 6.54 1.65 -1.81
CA ASP A 135 7.01 1.47 -0.43
C ASP A 135 6.17 0.44 0.34
N ILE A 136 4.86 0.50 0.17
CA ILE A 136 3.93 -0.45 0.79
C ILE A 136 4.20 -1.85 0.27
N SER A 137 4.33 -2.03 -1.05
CA SER A 137 4.68 -3.32 -1.67
C SER A 137 6.01 -3.86 -1.19
N HIS A 138 7.06 -3.04 -1.11
CA HIS A 138 8.34 -3.48 -0.59
C HIS A 138 8.22 -4.03 0.84
N GLY A 139 7.44 -3.35 1.69
CA GLY A 139 7.16 -3.81 3.03
C GLY A 139 6.36 -5.11 3.08
N GLN A 140 5.30 -5.22 2.27
CA GLN A 140 4.47 -6.43 2.17
C GLN A 140 5.25 -7.64 1.66
N LEU A 141 6.17 -7.45 0.71
CA LEU A 141 7.07 -8.52 0.26
C LEU A 141 7.97 -9.02 1.40
N GLY A 142 8.48 -8.13 2.24
CA GLY A 142 9.20 -8.51 3.47
C GLY A 142 8.31 -9.27 4.46
N ASP A 143 7.06 -8.83 4.65
CA ASP A 143 6.08 -9.52 5.50
C ASP A 143 5.74 -10.91 4.95
N ALA A 144 5.72 -11.10 3.62
CA ALA A 144 5.50 -12.40 2.97
C ALA A 144 6.63 -13.40 3.24
N LEU A 145 7.88 -12.93 3.25
CA LEU A 145 9.04 -13.76 3.62
C LEU A 145 9.01 -14.18 5.10
N ALA A 146 8.51 -13.31 5.96
CA ALA A 146 8.42 -13.53 7.40
C ALA A 146 7.09 -14.17 7.83
N ALA A 147 6.21 -14.51 6.89
CA ALA A 147 4.87 -14.98 7.17
C ALA A 147 4.89 -16.32 7.93
N GLY A 148 4.15 -16.37 9.04
CA GLY A 148 3.99 -17.61 9.83
C GLY A 148 3.05 -18.63 9.19
N SER A 149 2.25 -18.23 8.20
CA SER A 149 1.32 -19.11 7.49
C SER A 149 1.36 -18.90 5.99
N ALA A 150 1.02 -19.96 5.23
CA ALA A 150 0.92 -19.86 3.78
C ALA A 150 -0.16 -18.86 3.34
N HIS A 151 -1.27 -18.78 4.08
CA HIS A 151 -2.35 -17.86 3.79
C HIS A 151 -1.93 -16.39 3.97
N ASP A 152 -1.14 -16.07 5.00
CA ASP A 152 -0.62 -14.71 5.20
C ASP A 152 0.36 -14.32 4.10
N ALA A 153 1.27 -15.21 3.70
CA ALA A 153 2.17 -14.95 2.56
C ALA A 153 1.38 -14.65 1.28
N THR A 154 0.36 -15.45 0.96
CA THR A 154 -0.54 -15.23 -0.18
C THR A 154 -1.25 -13.88 -0.07
N THR A 155 -1.73 -13.51 1.12
CA THR A 155 -2.39 -12.23 1.39
C THR A 155 -1.46 -11.06 1.08
N TRP A 156 -0.23 -11.09 1.59
CA TRP A 156 0.75 -10.03 1.37
C TRP A 156 1.19 -9.89 -0.09
N LEU A 157 1.43 -11.01 -0.77
CA LEU A 157 1.81 -11.01 -2.20
C LEU A 157 0.67 -10.47 -3.07
N SER A 158 -0.56 -10.88 -2.79
CA SER A 158 -1.75 -10.41 -3.53
C SER A 158 -1.99 -8.91 -3.30
N ALA A 159 -1.76 -8.42 -2.08
CA ALA A 159 -1.82 -6.99 -1.79
C ALA A 159 -0.69 -6.21 -2.50
N ALA A 160 0.53 -6.75 -2.54
CA ALA A 160 1.64 -6.12 -3.24
C ALA A 160 1.42 -6.03 -4.76
N LEU A 161 0.73 -7.02 -5.36
CA LEU A 161 0.25 -7.00 -6.75
C LEU A 161 -0.84 -5.94 -6.96
N THR A 162 -1.80 -5.88 -6.04
CA THR A 162 -2.88 -4.87 -6.07
C THR A 162 -2.30 -3.46 -6.14
N ASN A 163 -1.28 -3.16 -5.33
CA ASN A 163 -0.60 -1.88 -5.35
C ASN A 163 0.02 -1.56 -6.72
N GLN A 164 0.50 -2.55 -7.49
CA GLN A 164 1.05 -2.30 -8.83
C GLN A 164 -0.05 -1.88 -9.81
N GLY A 165 -1.22 -2.52 -9.73
CA GLY A 165 -2.40 -2.14 -10.50
C GLY A 165 -2.82 -0.71 -10.18
N THR A 166 -3.03 -0.40 -8.90
CA THR A 166 -3.43 0.94 -8.45
C THR A 166 -2.41 2.01 -8.82
N CYS A 167 -1.10 1.69 -8.78
CA CYS A 167 -0.06 2.60 -9.24
C CYS A 167 -0.18 2.87 -10.74
N ALA A 168 -0.34 1.84 -11.57
CA ALA A 168 -0.56 2.02 -13.00
C ALA A 168 -1.80 2.88 -13.29
N ASP A 169 -2.92 2.62 -12.61
CA ASP A 169 -4.16 3.39 -12.76
C ASP A 169 -3.96 4.86 -12.34
N SER A 170 -3.19 5.09 -11.26
CA SER A 170 -2.87 6.44 -10.79
C SER A 170 -1.99 7.21 -11.79
N LEU A 171 -1.07 6.54 -12.48
CA LEU A 171 -0.27 7.13 -13.57
C LEU A 171 -1.10 7.47 -14.81
N ASP A 172 -2.19 6.74 -15.06
CA ASP A 172 -3.09 6.97 -16.20
C ASP A 172 -4.17 8.01 -15.89
N ALA A 173 -4.51 8.20 -14.61
CA ALA A 173 -5.53 9.14 -14.16
C ALA A 173 -5.11 10.63 -14.25
N VAL A 174 -3.82 10.92 -14.46
CA VAL A 174 -3.30 12.30 -14.56
C VAL A 174 -2.57 12.53 -15.89
N PRO A 175 -2.46 13.79 -16.36
CA PRO A 175 -1.72 14.10 -17.57
C PRO A 175 -0.30 13.53 -17.55
N ALA A 176 0.18 13.10 -18.73
CA ALA A 176 1.47 12.44 -18.85
C ALA A 176 2.61 13.35 -18.35
N SER A 177 3.46 12.79 -17.49
CA SER A 177 4.66 13.45 -16.97
C SER A 177 5.94 12.82 -17.52
N SER A 178 7.03 13.58 -17.54
CA SER A 178 8.36 13.06 -17.89
C SER A 178 8.72 11.89 -16.98
N GLY A 179 9.09 10.75 -17.56
CA GLY A 179 9.45 9.55 -16.80
C GLY A 179 8.28 8.64 -16.42
N ARG A 180 7.03 9.01 -16.71
CA ARG A 180 5.83 8.16 -16.50
C ARG A 180 5.97 6.78 -17.08
N GLU A 181 6.39 6.68 -18.33
CA GLU A 181 6.56 5.40 -19.01
C GLU A 181 7.68 4.55 -18.39
N GLY A 182 8.74 5.19 -17.90
CA GLY A 182 9.82 4.52 -17.19
C GLY A 182 9.35 3.88 -15.88
N VAL A 183 8.47 4.57 -15.12
CA VAL A 183 7.87 4.02 -13.90
C VAL A 183 6.85 2.93 -14.25
N ARG A 184 5.97 3.16 -15.23
CA ARG A 184 4.96 2.19 -15.69
C ARG A 184 5.59 0.85 -16.08
N ARG A 185 6.66 0.88 -16.86
CA ARG A 185 7.38 -0.34 -17.29
C ARG A 185 7.97 -1.11 -16.09
N ARG A 186 8.54 -0.40 -15.12
CA ARG A 186 9.11 -1.02 -13.91
C ARG A 186 8.04 -1.63 -13.02
N VAL A 187 6.89 -0.97 -12.89
CA VAL A 187 5.72 -1.44 -12.14
C VAL A 187 5.09 -2.66 -12.81
N GLY A 188 4.97 -2.66 -14.15
CA GLY A 188 4.52 -3.81 -14.92
C GLY A 188 5.43 -5.03 -14.73
N ALA A 189 6.73 -4.86 -14.93
CA ALA A 189 7.70 -5.94 -14.70
C ALA A 189 7.69 -6.42 -13.22
N LEU A 190 7.57 -5.51 -12.26
CA LEU A 190 7.44 -5.87 -10.85
C LEU A 190 6.19 -6.73 -10.59
N ALA A 191 5.06 -6.43 -11.22
CA ALA A 191 3.86 -7.25 -11.09
C ALA A 191 4.11 -8.69 -11.57
N GLU A 192 4.87 -8.90 -12.65
CA GLU A 192 5.24 -10.24 -13.11
C GLU A 192 6.12 -10.98 -12.09
N PHE A 193 7.08 -10.30 -11.46
CA PHE A 193 7.93 -10.90 -10.43
C PHE A 193 7.15 -11.25 -9.15
N ILE A 194 6.23 -10.38 -8.72
CA ILE A 194 5.39 -10.70 -7.56
C ILE A 194 4.42 -11.85 -7.90
N GLY A 195 3.85 -11.88 -9.11
CA GLY A 195 3.00 -12.97 -9.58
C GLY A 195 3.76 -14.30 -9.68
N THR A 196 5.03 -14.25 -10.09
CA THR A 196 5.94 -15.41 -10.04
C THR A 196 6.13 -15.90 -8.61
N ALA A 197 6.45 -15.01 -7.66
CA ALA A 197 6.61 -15.39 -6.26
C ALA A 197 5.34 -16.04 -5.69
N LEU A 198 4.16 -15.50 -6.03
CA LEU A 198 2.88 -16.07 -5.64
C LEU A 198 2.66 -17.47 -6.22
N ALA A 199 2.99 -17.69 -7.50
CA ALA A 199 2.88 -19.01 -8.13
C ALA A 199 3.85 -20.03 -7.51
N LEU A 200 5.10 -19.65 -7.27
CA LEU A 200 6.09 -20.51 -6.61
C LEU A 200 5.66 -20.87 -5.19
N HIS A 201 5.10 -19.91 -4.44
CA HIS A 201 4.53 -20.17 -3.12
C HIS A 201 3.42 -21.21 -3.16
N ALA A 202 2.51 -21.12 -4.12
CA ALA A 202 1.43 -22.09 -4.30
C ALA A 202 1.98 -23.49 -4.65
N ILE A 203 2.88 -23.58 -5.62
CA ILE A 203 3.51 -24.84 -6.06
C ILE A 203 4.23 -25.52 -4.90
N LEU A 204 5.07 -24.79 -4.15
CA LEU A 204 5.89 -25.35 -3.07
C LEU A 204 5.05 -25.78 -1.84
N LYS A 205 3.83 -25.27 -1.70
CA LYS A 205 2.90 -25.68 -0.64
C LYS A 205 1.94 -26.79 -1.08
N GLY A 206 2.16 -27.40 -2.25
CA GLY A 206 1.33 -28.50 -2.77
C GLY A 206 -0.03 -28.04 -3.32
N GLY A 207 -0.21 -26.73 -3.56
CA GLY A 207 -1.42 -26.17 -4.14
C GLY A 207 -1.34 -26.10 -5.65
N SER A 208 -2.29 -26.73 -6.34
CA SER A 208 -2.76 -26.23 -7.64
C SER A 208 -3.22 -24.78 -7.44
N ALA A 209 -2.97 -23.89 -8.41
CA ALA A 209 -3.49 -22.53 -8.46
C ALA A 209 -5.01 -22.50 -8.69
N THR A 210 -5.75 -23.30 -7.92
CA THR A 210 -7.20 -23.32 -7.86
C THR A 210 -7.67 -22.16 -6.99
N PRO A 211 -8.73 -21.43 -7.40
CA PRO A 211 -9.34 -20.44 -6.54
C PRO A 211 -9.76 -21.10 -5.21
N PRO A 212 -9.77 -20.34 -4.09
CA PRO A 212 -10.25 -20.87 -2.83
C PRO A 212 -11.64 -21.49 -3.05
N PRO A 213 -11.95 -22.63 -2.41
CA PRO A 213 -13.31 -23.14 -2.44
C PRO A 213 -14.22 -22.01 -1.95
N SER A 214 -15.23 -21.68 -2.76
CA SER A 214 -16.38 -20.91 -2.30
C SER A 214 -16.80 -21.53 -0.98
N ALA A 215 -16.57 -20.82 0.13
CA ALA A 215 -17.02 -21.28 1.42
C ALA A 215 -18.54 -21.27 1.38
N THR A 216 -19.13 -22.41 1.04
CA THR A 216 -20.54 -22.69 1.23
C THR A 216 -20.81 -22.42 2.71
N PRO A 217 -21.80 -21.59 3.07
CA PRO A 217 -22.07 -21.29 4.46
C PRO A 217 -22.60 -22.57 5.12
N THR A 218 -21.74 -23.27 5.86
CA THR A 218 -22.18 -24.34 6.75
C THR A 218 -23.03 -23.70 7.84
N GLN A 219 -24.35 -23.83 7.70
CA GLN A 219 -25.31 -23.45 8.73
C GLN A 219 -25.13 -24.40 9.92
N SER A 220 -24.32 -24.01 10.91
CA SER A 220 -24.44 -24.53 12.26
C SER A 220 -25.42 -23.63 13.02
N SER A 221 -26.63 -24.14 13.18
CA SER A 221 -27.75 -23.53 13.89
C SER A 221 -27.45 -23.38 15.39
N THR A 222 -27.18 -22.14 15.82
CA THR A 222 -27.56 -21.61 17.14
C THR A 222 -27.77 -20.10 16.98
N PRO A 223 -29.00 -19.59 17.16
CA PRO A 223 -29.29 -18.17 16.96
C PRO A 223 -29.01 -17.37 18.24
N SER A 224 -27.74 -17.05 18.50
CA SER A 224 -27.32 -15.95 19.41
C SER A 224 -25.79 -15.77 19.46
N ASN A 225 -25.23 -14.88 18.64
CA ASN A 225 -24.23 -13.85 19.02
C ASN A 225 -23.48 -13.27 17.80
N ARG A 226 -23.22 -11.97 17.86
CA ARG A 226 -22.46 -11.15 16.89
C ARG A 226 -21.07 -11.77 16.61
N ALA A 227 -20.92 -12.56 15.55
CA ALA A 227 -19.67 -13.30 15.32
C ALA A 227 -18.61 -12.44 14.60
N PHE A 228 -17.71 -11.79 15.35
CA PHE A 228 -16.50 -11.22 14.75
C PHE A 228 -15.57 -12.34 14.21
N PRO A 229 -14.80 -12.10 13.12
CA PRO A 229 -13.84 -13.07 12.60
C PRO A 229 -12.81 -13.52 13.64
N SER A 230 -12.35 -14.77 13.57
CA SER A 230 -11.42 -15.36 14.56
C SER A 230 -10.11 -14.59 14.76
N TRP A 231 -9.69 -13.80 13.78
CA TRP A 231 -8.51 -12.94 13.87
C TRP A 231 -8.73 -11.63 14.64
N VAL A 232 -9.98 -11.26 14.93
CA VAL A 232 -10.28 -10.14 15.83
C VAL A 232 -10.08 -10.61 17.27
N SER A 233 -9.08 -10.03 17.95
CA SER A 233 -8.71 -10.39 19.31
C SER A 233 -9.83 -10.14 20.33
N ASP A 234 -9.86 -10.88 21.44
CA ASP A 234 -10.84 -10.67 22.51
C ASP A 234 -10.76 -9.27 23.10
N HIS A 235 -9.55 -8.71 23.19
CA HIS A 235 -9.35 -7.32 23.58
C HIS A 235 -10.09 -6.37 22.63
N ASP A 236 -9.89 -6.51 21.32
CA ASP A 236 -10.55 -5.66 20.33
C ASP A 236 -12.06 -5.89 20.25
N ARG A 237 -12.55 -7.12 20.47
CA ARG A 237 -13.99 -7.39 20.59
C ARG A 237 -14.60 -6.58 21.73
N LYS A 238 -13.96 -6.60 22.91
CA LYS A 238 -14.40 -5.77 24.05
C LYS A 238 -14.38 -4.28 23.73
N LEU A 239 -13.38 -3.80 22.97
CA LEU A 239 -13.34 -2.40 22.49
C LEU A 239 -14.48 -2.08 21.52
N LEU A 240 -14.79 -3.01 20.63
CA LEU A 240 -15.84 -2.87 19.63
C LEU A 240 -17.22 -2.92 20.27
N GLU A 241 -17.39 -3.66 21.36
CA GLU A 241 -18.67 -3.77 22.08
C GLU A 241 -18.86 -2.71 23.18
N SER A 242 -17.80 -2.05 23.65
CA SER A 242 -17.89 -1.05 24.73
C SER A 242 -18.53 0.27 24.29
N ALA A 243 -19.20 0.99 25.20
CA ALA A 243 -19.60 2.37 24.91
C ALA A 243 -18.37 3.30 24.91
N ALA A 244 -18.39 4.36 24.11
CA ALA A 244 -17.25 5.28 23.95
C ALA A 244 -16.77 5.96 25.24
N GLY A 245 -17.60 5.99 26.29
CA GLY A 245 -17.26 6.55 27.61
C GLY A 245 -16.64 5.59 28.62
N GLY A 246 -16.50 4.30 28.28
CA GLY A 246 -16.04 3.25 29.20
C GLY A 246 -14.55 2.91 29.15
N MET A 247 -13.73 3.70 28.45
CA MET A 247 -12.32 3.41 28.22
C MET A 247 -11.43 4.66 28.31
N THR A 248 -10.20 4.47 28.78
CA THR A 248 -9.11 5.46 28.71
C THR A 248 -8.45 5.44 27.32
N PRO A 249 -8.62 6.47 26.48
CA PRO A 249 -7.96 6.56 25.18
C PRO A 249 -6.51 7.06 25.31
N ASP A 250 -5.65 6.72 24.34
CA ASP A 250 -4.29 7.27 24.21
C ASP A 250 -4.31 8.76 23.80
N ALA A 251 -5.34 9.18 23.07
CA ALA A 251 -5.55 10.58 22.70
C ALA A 251 -7.05 10.92 22.58
N VAL A 252 -7.39 12.17 22.88
CA VAL A 252 -8.73 12.72 22.71
C VAL A 252 -8.67 13.87 21.72
N VAL A 253 -9.45 13.81 20.65
CA VAL A 253 -9.57 14.88 19.66
C VAL A 253 -10.86 15.64 19.91
N ALA A 254 -10.78 16.96 20.04
CA ALA A 254 -11.94 17.81 20.27
C ALA A 254 -11.77 19.19 19.64
N LEU A 255 -12.74 19.63 18.84
CA LEU A 255 -12.72 20.95 18.18
C LEU A 255 -12.82 22.11 19.19
N ASP A 256 -13.52 21.89 20.30
CA ASP A 256 -13.75 22.85 21.39
C ASP A 256 -12.53 23.04 22.32
N GLY A 257 -11.45 22.29 22.12
CA GLY A 257 -10.25 22.34 22.95
C GLY A 257 -10.33 21.52 24.24
N SER A 258 -11.42 20.79 24.49
CA SER A 258 -11.58 19.92 25.67
C SER A 258 -10.89 18.54 25.54
N GLY A 259 -10.05 18.37 24.52
CA GLY A 259 -9.29 17.16 24.23
C GLY A 259 -7.79 17.43 24.24
N THR A 260 -6.98 16.39 24.04
CA THR A 260 -5.52 16.53 23.93
C THR A 260 -5.07 17.11 22.59
N HIS A 261 -5.88 16.98 21.54
CA HIS A 261 -5.58 17.48 20.19
C HIS A 261 -6.84 18.11 19.55
N ARG A 262 -6.63 18.95 18.52
CA ARG A 262 -7.73 19.54 17.74
C ARG A 262 -7.90 18.91 16.35
N SER A 263 -6.90 18.18 15.87
CA SER A 263 -6.92 17.42 14.61
C SER A 263 -6.73 15.92 14.86
N ILE A 264 -7.43 15.09 14.06
CA ILE A 264 -7.25 13.63 14.07
C ILE A 264 -5.86 13.26 13.55
N GLY A 265 -5.37 13.95 12.52
CA GLY A 265 -4.03 13.72 11.97
C GLY A 265 -2.91 13.95 12.99
N GLU A 266 -3.01 15.00 13.78
CA GLU A 266 -2.06 15.30 14.87
C GLU A 266 -2.06 14.21 15.95
N ALA A 267 -3.25 13.78 16.38
CA ALA A 267 -3.37 12.72 17.38
C ALA A 267 -2.79 11.39 16.87
N ILE A 268 -3.03 11.03 15.61
CA ILE A 268 -2.42 9.84 15.00
C ILE A 268 -0.90 9.96 15.01
N ALA A 269 -0.34 11.10 14.59
CA ALA A 269 1.09 11.33 14.58
C ALA A 269 1.70 11.20 15.99
N ALA A 270 1.05 11.76 17.00
CA ALA A 270 1.49 11.68 18.39
C ALA A 270 1.51 10.24 18.92
N VAL A 271 0.41 9.49 18.80
CA VAL A 271 0.32 8.12 19.36
C VAL A 271 1.14 7.09 18.59
N THR A 272 1.57 7.42 17.37
CA THR A 272 2.36 6.55 16.50
C THR A 272 3.80 7.04 16.27
N ALA A 273 4.25 8.07 16.99
CA ALA A 273 5.58 8.65 16.81
C ALA A 273 6.71 7.61 16.89
N ALA A 274 6.60 6.64 17.81
CA ALA A 274 7.57 5.55 17.94
C ALA A 274 7.62 4.63 16.71
N ALA A 275 6.50 4.42 16.02
CA ALA A 275 6.44 3.62 14.80
C ALA A 275 7.05 4.34 13.59
N MET A 276 7.28 5.65 13.70
CA MET A 276 7.89 6.50 12.68
C MET A 276 9.39 6.72 12.90
N ALA A 277 9.94 6.23 14.02
CA ALA A 277 11.37 6.32 14.31
C ALA A 277 12.21 5.45 13.33
N PRO A 278 13.47 5.83 13.02
CA PRO A 278 14.36 5.05 12.17
C PRO A 278 14.55 3.62 12.69
N VAL A 279 14.64 2.66 11.76
CA VAL A 279 14.66 1.22 12.00
C VAL A 279 15.94 0.80 12.75
N GLY A 280 15.94 0.96 14.07
CA GLY A 280 16.91 0.39 15.01
C GLY A 280 16.25 -0.45 16.11
N SER A 281 14.93 -0.50 16.16
CA SER A 281 14.16 -1.20 17.18
C SER A 281 13.18 -2.19 16.54
N SER A 282 13.71 -3.36 16.20
CA SER A 282 12.94 -4.56 15.87
C SER A 282 12.07 -4.99 17.04
N LYS A 283 10.83 -4.48 17.13
CA LYS A 283 9.74 -5.03 17.96
C LYS A 283 8.33 -4.56 17.58
N ALA A 284 8.12 -3.99 16.38
CA ALA A 284 6.76 -3.64 15.90
C ALA A 284 6.04 -4.84 15.27
N GLY A 285 5.92 -5.93 16.04
CA GLY A 285 5.08 -7.07 15.69
C GLY A 285 3.59 -6.76 15.92
N VAL A 286 2.73 -7.65 15.44
CA VAL A 286 1.26 -7.63 15.63
C VAL A 286 0.84 -7.61 17.12
N GLY A 287 1.76 -7.84 18.06
CA GLY A 287 1.57 -7.72 19.51
C GLY A 287 1.74 -6.32 20.11
N ALA A 288 1.90 -5.26 19.31
CA ALA A 288 1.93 -3.89 19.83
C ALA A 288 0.55 -3.45 20.33
N ALA A 289 0.49 -2.82 21.50
CA ALA A 289 -0.77 -2.35 22.09
C ALA A 289 -1.55 -1.44 21.13
N ARG A 290 -2.87 -1.68 21.07
CA ARG A 290 -3.87 -0.86 20.38
C ARG A 290 -3.70 0.61 20.73
N LYS A 291 -3.73 1.49 19.72
CA LYS A 291 -3.66 2.95 19.87
C LYS A 291 -5.05 3.55 19.68
N VAL A 292 -5.76 3.78 20.79
CA VAL A 292 -7.15 4.25 20.81
C VAL A 292 -7.16 5.77 20.80
N ILE A 293 -7.70 6.34 19.72
CA ILE A 293 -7.94 7.77 19.58
C ILE A 293 -9.45 8.00 19.65
N TYR A 294 -9.88 8.68 20.71
CA TYR A 294 -11.27 9.06 20.87
C TYR A 294 -11.52 10.42 20.21
N VAL A 295 -12.43 10.45 19.24
CA VAL A 295 -12.78 11.65 18.49
C VAL A 295 -14.15 12.12 18.97
N LYS A 296 -14.18 13.26 19.67
CA LYS A 296 -15.42 13.82 20.19
C LYS A 296 -16.37 14.26 19.06
N ALA A 297 -17.65 14.36 19.37
CA ALA A 297 -18.67 14.85 18.47
C ALA A 297 -18.27 16.20 17.83
N GLY A 298 -18.54 16.33 16.53
CA GLY A 298 -18.06 17.45 15.74
C GLY A 298 -17.91 17.06 14.27
N ARG A 299 -17.76 18.09 13.42
CA ARG A 299 -17.51 17.93 11.98
C ARG A 299 -16.08 18.36 11.65
N TYR A 300 -15.21 17.38 11.47
CA TYR A 300 -13.78 17.52 11.20
C TYR A 300 -13.54 17.60 9.70
N LYS A 301 -13.21 18.80 9.21
CA LYS A 301 -12.85 19.05 7.81
C LYS A 301 -11.35 18.78 7.61
N GLU A 302 -10.97 17.52 7.45
CA GLU A 302 -9.57 17.12 7.28
C GLU A 302 -9.44 15.85 6.43
N THR A 303 -8.26 15.66 5.83
CA THR A 303 -7.90 14.39 5.20
C THR A 303 -7.02 13.59 6.14
N VAL A 304 -7.48 12.41 6.55
CA VAL A 304 -6.77 11.54 7.49
C VAL A 304 -6.01 10.46 6.73
N ARG A 305 -4.70 10.34 7.02
CA ARG A 305 -3.86 9.27 6.46
C ARG A 305 -3.16 8.49 7.56
N ILE A 306 -3.35 7.18 7.54
CA ILE A 306 -2.70 6.22 8.42
C ILE A 306 -1.81 5.35 7.52
N SER A 307 -0.51 5.63 7.54
CA SER A 307 0.48 4.94 6.72
C SER A 307 0.68 3.48 7.15
N ARG A 308 1.28 2.64 6.28
CA ARG A 308 1.61 1.24 6.60
C ARG A 308 2.40 1.07 7.91
N ARG A 309 3.23 2.06 8.29
CA ARG A 309 4.02 2.02 9.53
C ARG A 309 3.16 2.22 10.78
N GLN A 310 2.03 2.90 10.66
CA GLN A 310 1.14 3.26 11.77
C GLN A 310 0.13 2.12 12.02
N ARG A 311 0.59 1.04 12.65
CA ARG A 311 -0.19 -0.17 12.94
C ARG A 311 -1.08 0.00 14.17
N ASN A 312 -2.14 -0.81 14.27
CA ASN A 312 -3.05 -0.93 15.42
C ASN A 312 -3.71 0.39 15.87
N VAL A 313 -3.92 1.33 14.96
CA VAL A 313 -4.65 2.58 15.22
C VAL A 313 -6.15 2.30 15.26
N MET A 314 -6.83 2.81 16.27
CA MET A 314 -8.29 2.81 16.38
C MET A 314 -8.81 4.23 16.47
N LEU A 315 -9.71 4.60 15.55
CA LEU A 315 -10.49 5.83 15.63
C LEU A 315 -11.87 5.48 16.17
N MET A 316 -12.23 6.06 17.31
CA MET A 316 -13.52 5.85 17.96
C MET A 316 -14.26 7.18 18.08
N GLY A 317 -15.44 7.30 17.47
CA GLY A 317 -16.29 8.47 17.57
C GLY A 317 -17.39 8.36 18.63
N ASN A 318 -18.12 9.45 18.84
CA ASN A 318 -19.35 9.49 19.65
C ASN A 318 -20.56 8.76 19.03
N GLY A 319 -20.39 8.16 17.85
CA GLY A 319 -21.44 7.49 17.10
C GLY A 319 -21.69 8.13 15.74
N LYS A 320 -22.32 7.34 14.86
CA LYS A 320 -22.85 7.74 13.56
C LYS A 320 -23.61 9.06 13.63
N GLY A 321 -23.37 9.96 12.68
CA GLY A 321 -23.95 11.30 12.59
C GLY A 321 -23.43 12.32 13.62
N LYS A 322 -22.81 11.87 14.73
CA LYS A 322 -22.30 12.76 15.79
C LYS A 322 -20.85 13.15 15.56
N THR A 323 -20.02 12.20 15.13
CA THR A 323 -18.61 12.43 14.82
C THR A 323 -18.39 12.25 13.33
N VAL A 324 -18.16 13.34 12.62
CA VAL A 324 -18.12 13.37 11.15
C VAL A 324 -16.75 13.81 10.68
N ILE A 325 -16.09 12.98 9.87
CA ILE A 325 -14.87 13.34 9.14
C ILE A 325 -15.27 13.61 7.69
N VAL A 326 -14.96 14.79 7.18
CA VAL A 326 -15.35 15.22 5.83
C VAL A 326 -14.18 15.75 5.03
N GLY A 327 -14.11 15.32 3.78
CA GLY A 327 -13.24 15.85 2.73
C GLY A 327 -14.03 16.00 1.43
N ASN A 328 -13.41 16.58 0.42
CA ASN A 328 -14.06 16.94 -0.85
C ASN A 328 -13.17 16.74 -2.08
N ARG A 329 -12.11 15.93 -1.97
CA ARG A 329 -11.16 15.70 -3.08
C ARG A 329 -11.79 14.79 -4.11
N SER A 330 -11.52 15.07 -5.39
CA SER A 330 -12.14 14.34 -6.50
C SER A 330 -11.26 14.31 -7.75
N ALA A 331 -11.60 13.40 -8.67
CA ALA A 331 -10.99 13.32 -10.00
C ALA A 331 -11.13 14.62 -10.80
N ALA A 332 -12.30 15.26 -10.74
CA ALA A 332 -12.53 16.54 -11.42
C ALA A 332 -11.63 17.68 -10.89
N ASP A 333 -11.12 17.57 -9.66
CA ASP A 333 -10.19 18.53 -9.07
C ASP A 333 -8.71 18.14 -9.27
N GLY A 334 -8.44 17.15 -10.14
CA GLY A 334 -7.09 16.72 -10.51
C GLY A 334 -6.45 15.71 -9.55
N TYR A 335 -7.19 15.18 -8.57
CA TYR A 335 -6.71 14.09 -7.72
C TYR A 335 -6.92 12.74 -8.43
N THR A 336 -6.03 11.78 -8.19
CA THR A 336 -6.33 10.39 -8.53
C THR A 336 -7.44 9.85 -7.63
N THR A 337 -8.11 8.77 -8.05
CA THR A 337 -9.04 8.02 -7.18
C THR A 337 -8.35 7.62 -5.87
N TYR A 338 -7.10 7.16 -5.92
CA TYR A 338 -6.33 6.75 -4.75
C TYR A 338 -6.09 7.91 -3.75
N ALA A 339 -5.75 9.09 -4.26
CA ALA A 339 -5.44 10.28 -3.47
C ALA A 339 -6.70 11.03 -2.98
N SER A 340 -7.86 10.77 -3.57
CA SER A 340 -9.15 11.42 -3.26
C SER A 340 -9.73 11.05 -1.89
N ALA A 341 -9.27 9.95 -1.28
CA ALA A 341 -9.81 9.42 -0.03
C ALA A 341 -9.80 10.46 1.11
N THR A 342 -10.97 10.70 1.73
CA THR A 342 -11.09 11.50 2.97
C THR A 342 -10.34 10.83 4.12
N VAL A 343 -10.52 9.51 4.29
CA VAL A 343 -9.75 8.69 5.23
C VAL A 343 -9.07 7.57 4.46
N ALA A 344 -7.74 7.48 4.57
CA ALA A 344 -6.93 6.41 3.98
C ALA A 344 -6.20 5.63 5.08
N ALA A 345 -6.54 4.36 5.26
CA ALA A 345 -5.98 3.48 6.27
C ALA A 345 -5.17 2.31 5.66
N MET A 346 -3.85 2.46 5.65
CA MET A 346 -2.90 1.48 5.12
C MET A 346 -2.15 0.69 6.20
N GLY A 347 -2.23 1.11 7.47
CA GLY A 347 -1.65 0.39 8.62
C GLY A 347 -2.49 -0.83 9.00
N SER A 348 -1.83 -1.98 9.24
CA SER A 348 -2.51 -3.20 9.68
C SER A 348 -3.17 -3.03 11.05
N GLY A 349 -4.27 -3.75 11.27
CA GLY A 349 -5.04 -3.72 12.51
C GLY A 349 -5.84 -2.43 12.67
N PHE A 350 -6.10 -1.66 11.62
CA PHE A 350 -6.90 -0.44 11.72
C PHE A 350 -8.32 -0.74 12.20
N ILE A 351 -8.84 0.08 13.11
CA ILE A 351 -10.26 0.04 13.52
C ILE A 351 -10.89 1.41 13.38
N ALA A 352 -12.05 1.48 12.72
CA ALA A 352 -12.96 2.62 12.76
C ALA A 352 -14.24 2.21 13.50
N LYS A 353 -14.64 3.00 14.50
CA LYS A 353 -15.86 2.75 15.26
C LYS A 353 -16.69 4.02 15.49
N GLY A 354 -17.98 3.98 15.20
CA GLY A 354 -18.89 5.05 15.61
C GLY A 354 -18.60 6.39 14.92
N LEU A 355 -18.22 6.36 13.64
CA LEU A 355 -17.84 7.54 12.84
C LEU A 355 -18.74 7.68 11.62
N THR A 356 -18.90 8.90 11.12
CA THR A 356 -19.39 9.15 9.77
C THR A 356 -18.24 9.71 8.93
N ILE A 357 -17.93 9.06 7.82
CA ILE A 357 -16.84 9.44 6.92
C ILE A 357 -17.44 9.84 5.58
N ILE A 358 -17.22 11.08 5.18
CA ILE A 358 -17.88 11.69 4.02
C ILE A 358 -16.84 12.18 3.01
N ASN A 359 -17.10 11.92 1.72
CA ASN A 359 -16.57 12.75 0.65
C ASN A 359 -17.72 13.56 0.03
N ASP A 360 -17.72 14.88 0.24
CA ASP A 360 -18.82 15.78 -0.15
C ASP A 360 -18.56 16.52 -1.48
N ALA A 361 -17.64 16.01 -2.33
CA ALA A 361 -17.36 16.59 -3.65
C ALA A 361 -18.62 16.72 -4.54
N GLY A 362 -19.52 15.72 -4.50
CA GLY A 362 -20.77 15.72 -5.26
C GLY A 362 -20.77 14.81 -6.50
N PRO A 363 -21.94 14.55 -7.10
CA PRO A 363 -22.10 13.56 -8.17
C PRO A 363 -21.44 13.98 -9.49
N ARG A 364 -21.27 15.29 -9.71
CA ARG A 364 -20.67 15.85 -10.93
C ARG A 364 -19.13 15.91 -10.89
N LYS A 365 -18.51 15.42 -9.80
CA LYS A 365 -17.07 15.51 -9.57
C LYS A 365 -16.29 14.23 -9.93
N GLY A 366 -16.97 13.22 -10.48
CA GLY A 366 -16.36 11.93 -10.81
C GLY A 366 -15.97 11.16 -9.54
N GLN A 367 -14.90 10.38 -9.61
CA GLN A 367 -14.42 9.55 -8.52
C GLN A 367 -14.03 10.38 -7.29
N ALA A 368 -14.60 10.05 -6.13
CA ALA A 368 -14.39 10.79 -4.89
C ALA A 368 -14.55 9.86 -3.67
N VAL A 369 -13.43 9.31 -3.20
CA VAL A 369 -13.43 8.26 -2.16
C VAL A 369 -13.66 8.87 -0.78
N ALA A 370 -14.58 8.29 0.00
CA ALA A 370 -14.77 8.63 1.42
C ALA A 370 -13.80 7.84 2.30
N LEU A 371 -13.79 6.52 2.18
CA LEU A 371 -12.92 5.64 2.94
C LEU A 371 -12.14 4.71 2.01
N ARG A 372 -10.82 4.68 2.19
CA ARG A 372 -9.93 3.71 1.56
C ARG A 372 -9.23 2.87 2.63
N VAL A 373 -9.40 1.55 2.58
CA VAL A 373 -8.75 0.62 3.51
C VAL A 373 -7.86 -0.35 2.74
N GLY A 374 -6.57 -0.39 3.09
CA GLY A 374 -5.59 -1.34 2.57
C GLY A 374 -4.75 -2.01 3.64
N GLY A 375 -4.95 -1.68 4.93
CA GLY A 375 -4.32 -2.38 6.06
C GLY A 375 -4.94 -3.76 6.26
N ASP A 376 -4.11 -4.76 6.59
CA ASP A 376 -4.58 -6.11 6.89
C ASP A 376 -5.24 -6.19 8.26
N LEU A 377 -6.20 -7.11 8.44
CA LEU A 377 -6.96 -7.28 9.67
C LEU A 377 -7.68 -6.00 10.13
N SER A 378 -8.22 -5.25 9.18
CA SER A 378 -8.93 -4.00 9.48
C SER A 378 -10.41 -4.25 9.80
N VAL A 379 -10.96 -3.50 10.76
CA VAL A 379 -12.38 -3.54 11.11
C VAL A 379 -13.01 -2.15 10.97
N VAL A 380 -14.18 -2.10 10.34
CA VAL A 380 -15.07 -0.95 10.37
C VAL A 380 -16.35 -1.40 11.06
N TYR A 381 -16.75 -0.66 12.09
CA TYR A 381 -17.87 -1.03 12.95
C TYR A 381 -18.74 0.15 13.27
N GLN A 382 -20.05 0.03 13.10
CA GLN A 382 -21.00 1.11 13.42
C GLN A 382 -20.57 2.46 12.81
N CYS A 383 -20.14 2.45 11.55
CA CYS A 383 -19.80 3.66 10.80
C CYS A 383 -20.80 3.96 9.68
N ASP A 384 -20.88 5.22 9.28
CA ASP A 384 -21.54 5.63 8.04
C ASP A 384 -20.48 6.10 7.04
N ILE A 385 -20.51 5.58 5.83
CA ILE A 385 -19.54 5.89 4.76
C ILE A 385 -20.33 6.44 3.58
N GLU A 386 -20.09 7.71 3.25
CA GLU A 386 -20.96 8.48 2.36
C GLU A 386 -20.16 9.21 1.28
N ALA A 387 -20.49 8.96 0.02
CA ALA A 387 -20.05 9.79 -1.11
C ALA A 387 -21.03 9.61 -2.28
N TYR A 388 -20.56 9.86 -3.49
CA TYR A 388 -21.27 9.57 -4.73
C TYR A 388 -20.57 8.43 -5.48
N GLN A 389 -19.67 8.73 -6.41
CA GLN A 389 -18.91 7.72 -7.12
C GLN A 389 -17.69 7.29 -6.30
N ASP A 390 -17.39 5.98 -6.28
CA ASP A 390 -16.23 5.39 -5.59
C ASP A 390 -16.21 5.58 -4.06
N THR A 391 -17.37 5.55 -3.38
CA THR A 391 -17.49 5.82 -1.94
C THR A 391 -16.51 5.03 -1.04
N LEU A 392 -16.51 3.71 -1.13
CA LEU A 392 -15.68 2.82 -0.30
C LEU A 392 -14.69 2.06 -1.19
N HIS A 393 -13.42 2.42 -1.07
CA HIS A 393 -12.34 1.70 -1.72
C HIS A 393 -11.75 0.64 -0.78
N THR A 394 -12.23 -0.59 -0.93
CA THR A 394 -11.62 -1.76 -0.28
C THR A 394 -10.35 -2.14 -1.06
N HIS A 395 -9.26 -1.44 -0.80
CA HIS A 395 -8.04 -1.50 -1.62
C HIS A 395 -7.42 -2.91 -1.64
N SER A 396 -7.03 -3.45 -0.48
CA SER A 396 -6.31 -4.73 -0.39
C SER A 396 -6.41 -5.35 1.01
N ASN A 397 -5.91 -6.58 1.17
CA ASN A 397 -5.86 -7.34 2.44
C ASN A 397 -7.24 -7.67 3.06
N ARG A 398 -7.22 -8.34 4.23
CA ARG A 398 -8.42 -8.82 4.92
C ARG A 398 -9.11 -7.69 5.68
N GLN A 399 -10.42 -7.58 5.50
CA GLN A 399 -11.22 -6.49 6.07
C GLN A 399 -12.59 -6.99 6.52
N PHE A 400 -13.10 -6.44 7.60
CA PHE A 400 -14.42 -6.77 8.16
C PHE A 400 -15.26 -5.51 8.38
N TYR A 401 -16.50 -5.52 7.89
CA TYR A 401 -17.46 -4.43 7.98
C TYR A 401 -18.74 -4.95 8.63
N THR A 402 -19.20 -4.31 9.70
CA THR A 402 -20.44 -4.72 10.38
C THR A 402 -21.18 -3.57 11.05
N GLU A 403 -22.51 -3.61 10.98
CA GLU A 403 -23.40 -2.53 11.44
C GLU A 403 -23.11 -1.17 10.76
N ASP A 404 -22.58 -1.21 9.54
CA ASP A 404 -22.21 -0.01 8.78
C ASP A 404 -23.32 0.43 7.81
N SER A 405 -23.42 1.73 7.54
CA SER A 405 -24.24 2.24 6.42
C SER A 405 -23.32 2.73 5.33
N ILE A 406 -23.46 2.22 4.10
CA ILE A 406 -22.62 2.63 2.97
C ILE A 406 -23.54 3.18 1.88
N SER A 407 -23.30 4.45 1.49
CA SER A 407 -24.13 5.13 0.50
C SER A 407 -23.32 5.77 -0.64
N GLY A 408 -23.80 5.60 -1.86
CA GLY A 408 -23.18 6.15 -3.07
C GLY A 408 -23.97 5.87 -4.34
N THR A 409 -23.34 6.05 -5.50
CA THR A 409 -23.97 5.98 -6.83
C THR A 409 -23.29 4.91 -7.69
N VAL A 410 -22.27 5.27 -8.46
CA VAL A 410 -21.48 4.39 -9.33
C VAL A 410 -20.31 3.81 -8.53
N ASP A 411 -20.08 2.50 -8.66
CA ASP A 411 -18.96 1.76 -8.06
C ASP A 411 -18.69 2.08 -6.57
N PHE A 412 -19.77 2.36 -5.83
CA PHE A 412 -19.67 2.91 -4.47
C PHE A 412 -19.05 1.94 -3.45
N ILE A 413 -18.93 0.65 -3.77
CA ILE A 413 -18.02 -0.29 -3.11
C ILE A 413 -17.20 -0.96 -4.20
N PHE A 414 -15.88 -0.70 -4.20
CA PHE A 414 -14.99 -1.25 -5.23
C PHE A 414 -13.65 -1.72 -4.66
N ALA A 415 -12.97 -2.55 -5.45
CA ALA A 415 -11.69 -3.16 -5.15
C ALA A 415 -10.85 -3.23 -6.42
N THR A 416 -9.52 -3.21 -6.28
CA THR A 416 -8.62 -3.45 -7.40
C THR A 416 -8.59 -4.96 -7.70
N LEU A 417 -9.35 -5.40 -8.69
CA LEU A 417 -9.42 -6.80 -9.09
C LEU A 417 -8.29 -7.13 -10.07
N ARG A 418 -7.14 -7.59 -9.57
CA ARG A 418 -6.14 -8.25 -10.44
C ARG A 418 -5.73 -9.66 -10.01
N TRP A 419 -5.71 -10.01 -8.72
CA TRP A 419 -5.36 -11.37 -8.25
C TRP A 419 -6.09 -11.72 -6.93
N SER A 420 -6.72 -12.90 -6.88
CA SER A 420 -7.71 -13.28 -5.85
C SER A 420 -7.10 -13.95 -4.61
N SER A 421 -6.98 -13.20 -3.50
CA SER A 421 -6.93 -13.74 -2.13
C SER A 421 -7.47 -12.74 -1.11
N LYS A 422 -8.44 -11.92 -1.52
CA LYS A 422 -9.02 -10.89 -0.67
C LYS A 422 -10.34 -11.37 -0.08
N THR A 423 -10.45 -11.35 1.25
CA THR A 423 -11.70 -11.60 1.97
C THR A 423 -12.24 -10.29 2.52
N VAL A 424 -13.34 -9.81 1.96
CA VAL A 424 -14.17 -8.75 2.54
C VAL A 424 -15.44 -9.42 3.04
N THR A 425 -15.65 -9.44 4.35
CA THR A 425 -16.86 -10.00 4.93
C THR A 425 -17.75 -8.87 5.44
N SER A 426 -18.97 -8.77 4.89
CA SER A 426 -20.05 -7.94 5.43
C SER A 426 -21.14 -8.84 6.01
N VAL A 427 -21.50 -8.65 7.27
CA VAL A 427 -22.51 -9.47 7.99
C VAL A 427 -23.86 -8.73 8.12
N PRO A 428 -24.96 -9.43 8.45
CA PRO A 428 -26.29 -8.84 8.62
C PRO A 428 -26.28 -7.66 9.60
N GLY A 429 -26.97 -6.57 9.23
CA GLY A 429 -26.99 -5.30 9.99
C GLY A 429 -26.28 -4.15 9.29
N SER A 430 -25.47 -4.43 8.27
CA SER A 430 -24.93 -3.39 7.39
C SER A 430 -25.93 -3.06 6.27
N THR A 431 -26.20 -1.78 6.04
CA THR A 431 -27.14 -1.32 4.99
C THR A 431 -26.38 -0.72 3.82
N ARG A 432 -26.83 -1.02 2.60
CA ARG A 432 -26.31 -0.44 1.35
C ARG A 432 -27.43 0.35 0.70
N SER A 433 -27.19 1.61 0.40
CA SER A 433 -28.21 2.47 -0.21
C SER A 433 -27.64 3.24 -1.39
N ALA A 434 -28.29 3.11 -2.54
CA ALA A 434 -27.99 3.91 -3.71
C ALA A 434 -28.56 5.32 -3.53
N ARG A 435 -27.71 6.35 -3.59
CA ARG A 435 -28.16 7.75 -3.69
C ARG A 435 -28.68 8.01 -5.09
N ARG A 436 -29.70 8.87 -5.20
CA ARG A 436 -30.10 9.42 -6.50
C ARG A 436 -29.07 10.47 -6.92
N THR A 437 -28.70 10.42 -8.20
CA THR A 437 -27.71 11.28 -8.87
C THR A 437 -28.16 12.72 -8.96
#